data_AF-A0A9E3N2U7-F1
#
_entry.id   AF-A0A9E3N2U7-F1
#
_cell.length_a   1.000
_cell.length_b   1.000
_cell.length_c   1.000
_cell.angle_alpha   90.00
_cell.angle_beta   90.00
_cell.angle_gamma   90.00
#
_symmetry.space_group_name_H-M   'P 1'
#
loop_
_entity.id
_entity.type
_entity.pdbx_description
1 polymer ?
#
loop_
_entity_poly.entity_id
_entity_poly.type
_entity_poly.pdbx_seq_one_letter_code
_entity_poly.pdbx_strand_id
1 'polypeptide(L)'
;MLALLFAQPAFAKNKYMSVARDQDPGPQSEKAMVVFLRAGFMGGKATASVYDGTDDRVDFLGILYSGDRLAVQVEPGFHRFMAYAENADFLDATLEAGKRYYILVRARPGMAKARFSLIPFHPGVDAEYSLQGKDFRSWYGAATFVERTAAADAWYDEHREDVAKKKAIYLVKWNAMSPEDRAVLTLRPEDGVTALP
;
A
#
# COMPACT_ATOMS: atom_id res chain seq x y z
N MET A 1 12.15 -19.51 -36.15
CA MET A 1 10.95 -19.41 -35.29
C MET A 1 10.94 -18.00 -34.71
N LEU A 2 10.16 -17.09 -35.30
CA LEU A 2 10.15 -15.67 -34.95
C LEU A 2 9.16 -15.46 -33.79
N ALA A 3 9.67 -15.19 -32.58
CA ALA A 3 8.83 -14.86 -31.45
C ALA A 3 8.33 -13.42 -31.60
N LEU A 4 7.09 -13.26 -32.07
CA LEU A 4 6.35 -12.01 -32.01
C LEU A 4 5.98 -11.74 -30.54
N LEU A 5 6.78 -10.88 -29.89
CA LEU A 5 6.42 -10.25 -28.62
C LEU A 5 5.25 -9.29 -28.89
N PHE A 6 4.03 -9.75 -28.67
CA PHE A 6 2.88 -8.86 -28.55
C PHE A 6 3.04 -8.04 -27.27
N ALA A 7 3.57 -6.83 -27.39
CA ALA A 7 3.39 -5.79 -26.39
C ALA A 7 1.89 -5.47 -26.35
N GLN A 8 1.17 -6.07 -25.42
CA GLN A 8 -0.22 -5.69 -25.20
C GLN A 8 -0.25 -4.22 -24.75
N PRO A 9 -1.15 -3.39 -25.29
CA PRO A 9 -1.23 -2.00 -24.94
C PRO A 9 -1.57 -1.89 -23.45
N ALA A 10 -0.63 -1.40 -22.65
CA ALA A 10 -0.90 -0.99 -21.30
C ALA A 10 -1.92 0.15 -21.36
N PHE A 11 -3.15 -0.09 -20.90
CA PHE A 11 -4.11 0.99 -20.68
C PHE A 11 -3.58 1.83 -19.52
N ALA A 12 -2.87 2.91 -19.87
CA ALA A 12 -2.26 3.79 -18.88
C ALA A 12 -3.35 4.54 -18.10
N LYS A 13 -3.47 4.25 -16.80
CA LYS A 13 -4.32 5.02 -15.89
C LYS A 13 -3.67 6.37 -15.56
N ASN A 14 -2.34 6.37 -15.42
CA ASN A 14 -1.46 7.54 -15.37
C ASN A 14 -0.03 7.12 -15.78
N LYS A 15 0.92 8.06 -15.83
CA LYS A 15 2.28 7.75 -16.29
C LYS A 15 3.12 6.90 -15.33
N TYR A 16 2.78 6.86 -14.04
CA TYR A 16 3.56 6.14 -13.02
C TYR A 16 3.00 4.74 -12.73
N MET A 17 1.68 4.58 -12.85
CA MET A 17 0.96 3.33 -12.64
C MET A 17 0.06 3.01 -13.85
N SER A 18 0.22 1.81 -14.40
CA SER A 18 -0.67 1.26 -15.41
C SER A 18 -1.69 0.31 -14.77
N VAL A 19 -2.81 0.07 -15.46
CA VAL A 19 -3.73 -1.00 -15.04
C VAL A 19 -2.96 -2.33 -15.05
N ALA A 20 -3.00 -3.05 -13.94
CA ALA A 20 -2.35 -4.35 -13.81
C ALA A 20 -3.01 -5.36 -14.75
N ARG A 21 -2.23 -6.27 -15.32
CA ARG A 21 -2.78 -7.35 -16.17
C ARG A 21 -3.70 -8.28 -15.41
N ASP A 22 -3.36 -8.56 -14.15
CA ASP A 22 -4.17 -9.36 -13.24
C ASP A 22 -5.02 -8.45 -12.35
N GLN A 23 -6.33 -8.69 -12.34
CA GLN A 23 -7.31 -7.94 -11.54
C GLN A 23 -7.89 -8.76 -10.37
N ASP A 24 -7.41 -9.99 -10.17
CA ASP A 24 -7.66 -10.80 -8.96
C ASP A 24 -6.37 -11.55 -8.55
N PRO A 25 -5.28 -10.82 -8.26
CA PRO A 25 -4.02 -11.45 -7.92
C PRO A 25 -4.11 -12.19 -6.58
N GLY A 26 -3.52 -13.38 -6.54
CA GLY A 26 -3.31 -14.17 -5.32
C GLY A 26 -1.86 -14.14 -4.84
N PRO A 27 -1.60 -14.49 -3.56
CA PRO A 27 -0.24 -14.64 -3.06
C PRO A 27 0.50 -15.70 -3.89
N GLN A 28 1.74 -15.39 -4.25
CA GLN A 28 2.64 -16.35 -4.89
C GLN A 28 3.03 -17.46 -3.90
N SER A 29 3.52 -18.58 -4.42
CA SER A 29 4.01 -19.68 -3.58
C SER A 29 5.01 -19.16 -2.55
N GLU A 30 4.81 -19.55 -1.28
CA GLU A 30 5.64 -19.17 -0.13
C GLU A 30 5.64 -17.68 0.24
N LYS A 31 4.91 -16.82 -0.48
CA LYS A 31 4.83 -15.38 -0.21
C LYS A 31 3.54 -14.99 0.48
N ALA A 32 3.58 -13.87 1.19
CA ALA A 32 2.38 -13.13 1.57
C ALA A 32 2.06 -12.10 0.48
N MET A 33 0.79 -11.67 0.42
CA MET A 33 0.38 -10.54 -0.39
C MET A 33 -0.16 -9.42 0.48
N VAL A 34 0.32 -8.20 0.26
CA VAL A 34 -0.26 -7.00 0.84
C VAL A 34 -0.93 -6.18 -0.25
N VAL A 35 -2.19 -5.84 -0.04
CA VAL A 35 -2.98 -5.01 -0.94
C VAL A 35 -3.15 -3.63 -0.32
N PHE A 36 -2.49 -2.64 -0.91
CA PHE A 36 -2.73 -1.24 -0.59
C PHE A 36 -3.94 -0.73 -1.37
N LEU A 37 -4.99 -0.33 -0.66
CA LEU A 37 -6.21 0.21 -1.22
C LEU A 37 -6.26 1.72 -1.01
N ARG A 38 -6.42 2.48 -2.09
CA ARG A 38 -6.67 3.91 -2.01
C ARG A 38 -8.08 4.23 -2.46
N ALA A 39 -8.97 4.51 -1.50
CA ALA A 39 -10.37 4.82 -1.76
C ALA A 39 -10.55 6.06 -2.67
N GLY A 40 -11.40 5.93 -3.70
CA GLY A 40 -11.53 6.91 -4.79
C GLY A 40 -12.07 8.30 -4.43
N PHE A 41 -12.84 8.44 -3.35
CA PHE A 41 -13.47 9.72 -2.96
C PHE A 41 -12.73 10.47 -1.83
N MET A 42 -11.77 9.83 -1.16
CA MET A 42 -11.09 10.43 0.00
C MET A 42 -9.84 11.21 -0.46
N GLY A 43 -9.88 12.54 -0.33
CA GLY A 43 -8.70 13.41 -0.53
C GLY A 43 -8.35 13.79 -1.98
N GLY A 44 -9.29 13.63 -2.91
CA GLY A 44 -9.18 14.17 -4.28
C GLY A 44 -7.99 13.63 -5.09
N LYS A 45 -7.31 14.52 -5.80
CA LYS A 45 -6.22 14.19 -6.76
C LYS A 45 -4.85 14.00 -6.13
N ALA A 46 -4.71 14.14 -4.81
CA ALA A 46 -3.41 13.93 -4.16
C ALA A 46 -2.94 12.48 -4.38
N THR A 47 -1.65 12.24 -4.38
CA THR A 47 -1.08 10.89 -4.48
C THR A 47 -0.25 10.57 -3.25
N ALA A 48 0.01 9.29 -3.02
CA ALA A 48 0.90 8.82 -1.96
C ALA A 48 1.81 7.77 -2.54
N SER A 49 3.13 7.88 -2.32
CA SER A 49 4.01 6.74 -2.58
C SER A 49 4.02 5.81 -1.38
N VAL A 50 4.12 4.51 -1.65
CA VAL A 50 4.16 3.46 -0.63
C VAL A 50 5.44 2.66 -0.74
N TYR A 51 5.94 2.24 0.42
CA TYR A 51 7.24 1.59 0.59
C TYR A 51 7.10 0.42 1.57
N ASP A 52 7.99 -0.56 1.43
CA ASP A 52 8.32 -1.54 2.45
C ASP A 52 9.76 -1.31 2.91
N GLY A 53 10.08 -1.69 4.14
CA GLY A 53 11.43 -1.65 4.65
C GLY A 53 11.48 -1.21 6.10
N THR A 54 12.25 -1.98 6.87
CA THR A 54 12.68 -1.66 8.23
C THR A 54 13.46 -0.35 8.27
N ASP A 55 13.87 0.10 9.45
CA ASP A 55 14.42 1.45 9.65
C ASP A 55 15.57 1.81 8.68
N ASP A 56 16.40 0.84 8.31
CA ASP A 56 17.56 0.95 7.42
C ASP A 56 17.29 0.68 5.93
N ARG A 57 16.13 0.11 5.58
CA ARG A 57 15.78 -0.27 4.21
C ARG A 57 14.62 0.56 3.65
N VAL A 58 14.64 0.86 2.36
CA VAL A 58 13.51 1.52 1.68
C VAL A 58 13.32 0.87 0.32
N ASP A 59 12.32 0.01 0.23
CA ASP A 59 11.87 -0.61 -1.00
C ASP A 59 10.66 0.17 -1.50
N PHE A 60 10.85 0.91 -2.58
CA PHE A 60 9.75 1.60 -3.24
C PHE A 60 8.80 0.57 -3.85
N LEU A 61 7.50 0.68 -3.56
CA LEU A 61 6.47 -0.24 -4.06
C LEU A 61 5.66 0.39 -5.19
N GLY A 62 5.29 1.68 -5.07
CA GLY A 62 4.55 2.39 -6.12
C GLY A 62 3.96 3.72 -5.66
N ILE A 63 3.22 4.39 -6.55
CA ILE A 63 2.53 5.67 -6.29
C ILE A 63 1.03 5.49 -6.49
N LEU A 64 0.25 5.57 -5.41
CA LEU A 64 -1.19 5.35 -5.47
C LEU A 64 -1.96 6.65 -5.71
N TYR A 65 -2.82 6.57 -6.72
CA TYR A 65 -3.85 7.53 -7.06
C TYR A 65 -5.21 7.09 -6.50
N SER A 66 -6.17 8.01 -6.48
CA SER A 66 -7.53 7.69 -6.08
C SER A 66 -8.11 6.54 -6.90
N GLY A 67 -8.64 5.51 -6.22
CA GLY A 67 -9.21 4.33 -6.86
C GLY A 67 -8.18 3.28 -7.31
N ASP A 68 -6.95 3.34 -6.80
CA ASP A 68 -5.94 2.31 -7.04
C ASP A 68 -5.98 1.21 -5.98
N ARG A 69 -5.72 -0.02 -6.42
CA ARG A 69 -5.26 -1.16 -5.59
C ARG A 69 -3.86 -1.54 -6.05
N LEU A 70 -2.92 -1.71 -5.14
CA LEU A 70 -1.60 -2.25 -5.45
C LEU A 70 -1.39 -3.53 -4.66
N ALA A 71 -1.27 -4.65 -5.36
CA ALA A 71 -0.90 -5.93 -4.79
C ALA A 71 0.62 -6.08 -4.79
N VAL A 72 1.20 -6.33 -3.62
CA VAL A 72 2.64 -6.49 -3.43
C VAL A 72 2.90 -7.87 -2.85
N GLN A 73 3.75 -8.63 -3.53
CA GLN A 73 4.26 -9.91 -3.03
C GLN A 73 5.42 -9.63 -2.08
N VAL A 74 5.35 -10.14 -0.85
CA VAL A 74 6.37 -9.93 0.17
C VAL A 74 6.72 -11.25 0.84
N GLU A 75 7.92 -11.32 1.40
CA GLU A 75 8.32 -12.47 2.19
C GLU A 75 7.44 -12.56 3.46
N PRO A 76 7.21 -13.76 4.01
CA PRO A 76 6.60 -13.88 5.34
C PRO A 76 7.51 -13.29 6.42
N GLY A 77 6.92 -12.82 7.53
CA GLY A 77 7.64 -12.26 8.66
C GLY A 77 7.33 -10.79 8.90
N PHE A 78 8.28 -10.08 9.53
CA PHE A 78 8.10 -8.70 9.94
C PHE A 78 8.38 -7.71 8.81
N HIS A 79 7.46 -6.76 8.64
CA HIS A 79 7.54 -5.66 7.70
C HIS A 79 7.18 -4.34 8.37
N ARG A 80 7.73 -3.25 7.84
CA ARG A 80 7.30 -1.89 8.16
C ARG A 80 6.95 -1.20 6.85
N PHE A 81 5.66 -0.96 6.66
CA PHE A 81 5.18 -0.21 5.52
C PHE A 81 5.19 1.28 5.82
N MET A 82 5.41 2.08 4.77
CA MET A 82 5.41 3.54 4.87
C MET A 82 4.58 4.15 3.74
N ALA A 83 3.78 5.16 4.06
CA ALA A 83 3.24 6.10 3.08
C ALA A 83 4.03 7.41 3.13
N TYR A 84 4.36 7.98 1.97
CA TYR A 84 5.03 9.28 1.83
C TYR A 84 4.16 10.28 1.06
N ALA A 85 4.02 11.49 1.61
CA ALA A 85 3.39 12.67 1.02
C ALA A 85 3.87 13.95 1.74
N GLU A 86 2.97 14.84 2.20
CA GLU A 86 3.34 15.93 3.13
C GLU A 86 4.00 15.38 4.41
N ASN A 87 3.52 14.24 4.89
CA ASN A 87 4.07 13.46 5.99
C ASN A 87 4.69 12.14 5.51
N ALA A 88 5.38 11.45 6.41
CA ALA A 88 5.47 10.00 6.34
C ALA A 88 4.59 9.39 7.45
N ASP A 89 3.94 8.28 7.17
CA ASP A 89 3.20 7.48 8.15
C ASP A 89 3.60 6.02 8.01
N PHE A 90 3.50 5.25 9.09
CA PHE A 90 4.00 3.88 9.13
C PHE A 90 2.92 2.90 9.62
N LEU A 91 3.11 1.64 9.27
CA LEU A 91 2.33 0.52 9.74
C LEU A 91 3.26 -0.68 9.88
N ASP A 92 3.28 -1.31 11.05
CA ASP A 92 4.03 -2.56 11.26
C ASP A 92 3.16 -3.75 10.88
N ALA A 93 3.78 -4.80 10.35
CA ALA A 93 3.06 -6.00 9.94
C ALA A 93 3.85 -7.25 10.26
N THR A 94 3.17 -8.30 10.74
CA THR A 94 3.71 -9.65 10.77
C THR A 94 2.86 -10.53 9.86
N LEU A 95 3.46 -11.03 8.79
CA LEU A 95 2.78 -11.65 7.66
C LEU A 95 3.08 -13.14 7.58
N GLU A 96 2.10 -13.95 7.19
CA GLU A 96 2.29 -15.38 6.93
C GLU A 96 2.14 -15.69 5.44
N ALA A 97 2.86 -16.73 4.99
CA ALA A 97 2.78 -17.22 3.62
C ALA A 97 1.35 -17.61 3.24
N GLY A 98 0.98 -17.38 1.97
CA GLY A 98 -0.32 -17.78 1.42
C GLY A 98 -1.49 -16.92 1.86
N LYS A 99 -1.27 -15.85 2.64
CA LYS A 99 -2.32 -14.93 3.09
C LYS A 99 -2.29 -13.59 2.36
N ARG A 100 -3.47 -12.95 2.29
CA ARG A 100 -3.70 -11.59 1.80
C ARG A 100 -3.97 -10.67 2.99
N TYR A 101 -3.31 -9.52 3.00
CA TYR A 101 -3.50 -8.46 3.99
C TYR A 101 -3.89 -7.17 3.27
N TYR A 102 -4.63 -6.29 3.94
CA TYR A 102 -5.21 -5.12 3.31
C TYR A 102 -4.92 -3.87 4.14
N ILE A 103 -4.43 -2.83 3.46
CA ILE A 103 -4.09 -1.55 4.07
C ILE A 103 -4.83 -0.45 3.32
N LEU A 104 -5.63 0.35 4.03
CA LEU A 104 -6.18 1.58 3.50
C LEU A 104 -5.10 2.66 3.50
N VAL A 105 -4.90 3.28 2.34
CA VAL A 105 -4.09 4.49 2.18
C VAL A 105 -5.01 5.70 2.22
N ARG A 106 -5.31 6.16 3.44
CA ARG A 106 -6.34 7.17 3.72
C ARG A 106 -5.77 8.58 3.62
N ALA A 107 -6.35 9.41 2.75
CA ALA A 107 -6.01 10.83 2.71
C ALA A 107 -6.54 11.58 3.93
N ARG A 108 -5.77 12.56 4.41
CA ARG A 108 -6.11 13.47 5.51
C ARG A 108 -5.76 14.91 5.10
N PRO A 109 -6.52 15.92 5.56
CA PRO A 109 -6.12 17.31 5.40
C PRO A 109 -4.71 17.54 5.98
N GLY A 110 -3.89 18.30 5.25
CA GLY A 110 -2.60 18.80 5.72
C GLY A 110 -2.55 20.32 5.65
N MET A 111 -1.40 20.90 5.96
CA MET A 111 -1.26 22.36 6.02
C MET A 111 -1.17 22.99 4.62
N ALA A 112 -0.52 22.30 3.68
CA ALA A 112 -0.35 22.77 2.29
C ALA A 112 -0.70 21.68 1.25
N LYS A 113 -0.43 20.41 1.57
CA LYS A 113 -0.70 19.23 0.74
C LYS A 113 -1.41 18.17 1.58
N ALA A 114 -2.06 17.21 0.94
CA ALA A 114 -2.68 16.10 1.66
C ALA A 114 -1.63 15.26 2.41
N ARG A 115 -2.02 14.84 3.62
CA ARG A 115 -1.32 13.82 4.41
C ARG A 115 -1.95 12.46 4.14
N PHE A 116 -1.23 11.41 4.44
CA PHE A 116 -1.74 10.05 4.34
C PHE A 116 -1.55 9.28 5.62
N SER A 117 -2.44 8.32 5.83
CA SER A 117 -2.28 7.26 6.82
C SER A 117 -2.42 5.89 6.21
N LEU A 118 -1.65 4.95 6.76
CA LEU A 118 -1.81 3.54 6.53
C LEU A 118 -2.69 2.98 7.64
N ILE A 119 -3.87 2.49 7.31
CA ILE A 119 -4.81 1.92 8.27
C ILE A 119 -5.02 0.45 7.94
N PRO A 120 -4.76 -0.49 8.87
CA PRO A 120 -5.00 -1.91 8.64
C PRO A 120 -6.51 -2.18 8.50
N PHE A 121 -6.88 -3.06 7.58
CA PHE A 121 -8.18 -3.72 7.64
C PHE A 121 -8.06 -5.03 8.41
N HIS A 122 -9.07 -5.34 9.22
CA HIS A 122 -9.14 -6.56 10.02
C HIS A 122 -10.33 -7.44 9.56
N PRO A 123 -10.26 -8.77 9.70
CA PRO A 123 -11.32 -9.67 9.28
C PRO A 123 -12.57 -9.63 10.19
N GLY A 124 -12.42 -9.19 11.45
CA GLY A 124 -13.52 -9.14 12.42
C GLY A 124 -14.59 -8.10 12.06
N VAL A 125 -15.86 -8.44 12.30
CA VAL A 125 -17.01 -7.55 12.00
C VAL A 125 -17.05 -6.29 12.86
N ASP A 126 -16.51 -6.36 14.08
CA ASP A 126 -16.54 -5.25 15.05
C ASP A 126 -15.34 -4.29 14.90
N ALA A 127 -14.41 -4.58 13.98
CA ALA A 127 -13.28 -3.70 13.73
C ALA A 127 -13.73 -2.40 13.03
N GLU A 128 -13.14 -1.26 13.40
CA GLU A 128 -13.43 0.04 12.76
C GLU A 128 -13.25 -0.03 11.24
N TYR A 129 -12.16 -0.67 10.80
CA TYR A 129 -11.88 -0.98 9.40
C TYR A 129 -12.00 -2.49 9.18
N SER A 130 -13.23 -2.97 9.03
CA SER A 130 -13.52 -4.39 8.77
C SER A 130 -13.49 -4.74 7.27
N LEU A 131 -12.91 -5.88 6.92
CA LEU A 131 -13.02 -6.50 5.59
C LEU A 131 -14.49 -6.87 5.25
N GLN A 132 -15.33 -7.07 6.26
CA GLN A 132 -16.77 -7.32 6.11
C GLN A 132 -17.60 -6.02 6.12
N GLY A 133 -16.94 -4.87 6.25
CA GLY A 133 -17.58 -3.57 6.26
C GLY A 133 -18.13 -3.15 4.89
N LYS A 134 -19.22 -2.37 4.90
CA LYS A 134 -19.78 -1.77 3.68
C LYS A 134 -18.75 -0.88 2.95
N ASP A 135 -17.92 -0.21 3.73
CA ASP A 135 -16.91 0.73 3.24
C ASP A 135 -15.81 -0.03 2.48
N PHE A 136 -15.29 -1.11 3.06
CA PHE A 136 -14.33 -1.98 2.37
C PHE A 136 -14.90 -2.48 1.03
N ARG A 137 -16.10 -3.09 1.02
CA ARG A 137 -16.72 -3.60 -0.21
C ARG A 137 -16.87 -2.52 -1.27
N SER A 138 -17.36 -1.34 -0.88
CA SER A 138 -17.53 -0.21 -1.78
C SER A 138 -16.21 0.26 -2.36
N TRP A 139 -15.21 0.50 -1.51
CA TRP A 139 -13.93 1.07 -1.94
C TRP A 139 -13.10 0.08 -2.75
N TYR A 140 -13.07 -1.18 -2.31
CA TYR A 140 -12.35 -2.25 -2.98
C TYR A 140 -12.96 -2.56 -4.35
N GLY A 141 -14.30 -2.66 -4.44
CA GLY A 141 -15.01 -2.93 -5.68
C GLY A 141 -14.93 -1.79 -6.70
N ALA A 142 -14.83 -0.53 -6.25
CA ALA A 142 -14.69 0.63 -7.13
C ALA A 142 -13.24 0.89 -7.59
N ALA A 143 -12.25 0.25 -6.97
CA ALA A 143 -10.84 0.46 -7.27
C ALA A 143 -10.31 -0.56 -8.29
N THR A 144 -9.23 -0.25 -8.98
CA THR A 144 -8.62 -1.11 -10.01
C THR A 144 -7.20 -1.49 -9.59
N PHE A 145 -6.80 -2.74 -9.80
CA PHE A 145 -5.41 -3.12 -9.57
C PHE A 145 -4.49 -2.42 -10.56
N VAL A 146 -3.39 -1.90 -10.04
CA VAL A 146 -2.36 -1.20 -10.80
C VAL A 146 -1.00 -1.83 -10.57
N GLU A 147 -0.13 -1.68 -11.57
CA GLU A 147 1.27 -2.11 -11.51
C GLU A 147 2.19 -0.93 -11.80
N ARG A 148 3.40 -1.01 -11.22
CA ARG A 148 4.39 0.06 -11.32
C ARG A 148 5.00 0.09 -12.72
N THR A 149 5.16 1.29 -13.26
CA THR A 149 5.85 1.51 -14.55
C THR A 149 7.30 1.96 -14.32
N ALA A 150 8.14 1.86 -15.35
CA ALA A 150 9.52 2.37 -15.31
C ALA A 150 9.60 3.88 -15.00
N ALA A 151 8.58 4.66 -15.36
CA ALA A 151 8.55 6.09 -15.04
C ALA A 151 8.36 6.35 -13.53
N ALA A 152 7.74 5.42 -12.80
CA ALA A 152 7.67 5.50 -11.34
C ALA A 152 9.03 5.20 -10.71
N ASP A 153 9.78 4.22 -11.25
CA ASP A 153 11.14 3.93 -10.79
C ASP A 153 12.06 5.15 -10.99
N ALA A 154 12.01 5.77 -12.17
CA ALA A 154 12.76 7.00 -12.44
C ALA A 154 12.36 8.15 -11.50
N TRP A 155 11.06 8.32 -11.21
CA TRP A 155 10.62 9.29 -10.21
C TRP A 155 11.23 8.99 -8.84
N TYR A 156 11.25 7.73 -8.40
CA TYR A 156 11.83 7.38 -7.10
C TYR A 156 13.32 7.65 -7.06
N ASP A 157 14.07 7.34 -8.11
CA ASP A 157 15.51 7.62 -8.18
C ASP A 157 15.83 9.10 -7.98
N GLU A 158 15.01 9.99 -8.53
CA GLU A 158 15.14 11.45 -8.36
C GLU A 158 14.75 11.93 -6.95
N HIS A 159 13.89 11.20 -6.23
CA HIS A 159 13.28 11.65 -4.97
C HIS A 159 13.76 10.86 -3.73
N ARG A 160 14.54 9.79 -3.91
CA ARG A 160 14.92 8.84 -2.84
C ARG A 160 15.58 9.52 -1.63
N GLU A 161 16.37 10.57 -1.84
CA GLU A 161 17.01 11.31 -0.75
C GLU A 161 15.99 12.08 0.11
N ASP A 162 15.01 12.72 -0.51
CA ASP A 162 13.94 13.42 0.22
C ASP A 162 13.02 12.41 0.93
N VAL A 163 12.74 11.27 0.30
CA VAL A 163 12.00 10.16 0.92
C VAL A 163 12.74 9.65 2.16
N ALA A 164 14.04 9.37 2.05
CA ALA A 164 14.86 8.90 3.17
C ALA A 164 14.93 9.92 4.30
N LYS A 165 15.13 11.21 3.97
CA LYS A 165 15.14 12.30 4.95
C LYS A 165 13.81 12.39 5.69
N LYS A 166 12.68 12.34 4.98
CA LYS A 166 11.35 12.42 5.59
C LYS A 166 11.05 11.18 6.43
N LYS A 167 11.42 9.98 5.95
CA LYS A 167 11.35 8.74 6.72
C LYS A 167 12.06 8.89 8.06
N ALA A 168 13.33 9.33 8.06
CA ALA A 168 14.11 9.50 9.28
C ALA A 168 13.44 10.45 10.29
N ILE A 169 12.92 11.59 9.81
CA ILE A 169 12.22 12.57 10.67
C ILE A 169 10.97 11.97 11.34
N TYR A 170 10.15 11.24 10.57
CA TYR A 170 8.90 10.69 11.09
C TYR A 170 9.10 9.37 11.85
N LEU A 171 10.17 8.62 11.59
CA LEU A 171 10.54 7.44 12.39
C LEU A 171 10.78 7.80 13.86
N VAL A 172 11.34 8.98 14.14
CA VAL A 172 11.49 9.46 15.54
C VAL A 172 10.13 9.53 16.23
N LYS A 173 9.11 10.07 15.55
CA LYS A 173 7.75 10.16 16.08
C LYS A 173 7.10 8.78 16.22
N TRP A 174 7.27 7.94 15.21
CA TRP A 174 6.78 6.56 15.22
C TRP A 174 7.35 5.76 16.39
N ASN A 175 8.67 5.82 16.58
CA ASN A 175 9.37 5.08 17.62
C ASN A 175 9.00 5.56 19.04
N ALA A 176 8.59 6.83 19.19
CA ALA A 176 8.12 7.41 20.44
C ALA A 176 6.62 7.14 20.72
N MET A 177 5.88 6.55 19.78
CA MET A 177 4.45 6.22 19.94
C MET A 177 4.25 5.17 21.05
N SER A 178 3.16 5.27 21.82
CA SER A 178 2.85 4.28 22.85
C SER A 178 2.54 2.91 22.21
N PRO A 179 2.68 1.81 22.96
CA PRO A 179 2.30 0.49 22.47
C PRO A 179 0.84 0.41 22.00
N GLU A 180 -0.07 1.11 22.67
CA GLU A 180 -1.51 1.12 22.35
C GLU A 180 -1.79 1.83 21.03
N ASP A 181 -1.20 3.02 20.84
CA ASP A 181 -1.31 3.77 19.58
C ASP A 181 -0.63 3.02 18.42
N ARG A 182 0.46 2.30 18.68
CA ARG A 182 1.12 1.46 17.67
C ARG A 182 0.30 0.22 17.32
N ALA A 183 -0.40 -0.35 18.29
CA ALA A 183 -1.18 -1.56 18.11
C ALA A 183 -2.35 -1.38 17.12
N VAL A 184 -2.91 -0.16 17.01
CA VAL A 184 -3.95 0.15 16.01
C VAL A 184 -3.39 0.37 14.60
N LEU A 185 -2.06 0.55 14.47
CA LEU A 185 -1.33 0.66 13.21
C LEU A 185 -0.47 -0.58 12.96
N THR A 186 -1.03 -1.75 13.28
CA THR A 186 -0.36 -3.05 13.14
C THR A 186 -1.25 -4.06 12.42
N LEU A 187 -0.71 -4.74 11.42
CA LEU A 187 -1.27 -5.98 10.88
C LEU A 187 -0.66 -7.18 11.62
N ARG A 188 -1.51 -8.04 12.16
CA ARG A 188 -1.11 -9.25 12.88
C ARG A 188 -1.26 -10.48 11.99
N PRO A 189 -0.61 -11.61 12.31
CA PRO A 189 -0.72 -12.82 11.50
C PRO A 189 -2.17 -13.28 11.24
N GLU A 190 -3.05 -13.11 12.24
CA GLU A 190 -4.48 -13.44 12.18
C GLU A 190 -5.32 -12.53 11.29
N ASP A 191 -4.82 -11.35 10.92
CA ASP A 191 -5.54 -10.42 10.02
C ASP A 191 -5.53 -10.89 8.56
N GLY A 192 -4.60 -11.79 8.22
CA GLY A 192 -4.44 -12.29 6.87
C GLY A 192 -5.50 -13.32 6.50
N VAL A 193 -6.06 -13.18 5.30
CA VAL A 193 -7.13 -14.05 4.79
C VAL A 193 -6.69 -14.78 3.52
N THR A 194 -7.18 -16.01 3.32
CA THR A 194 -6.94 -16.79 2.09
C THR A 194 -7.92 -16.43 0.98
N ALA A 195 -9.10 -15.91 1.35
CA ALA A 195 -10.11 -15.34 0.48
C ALA A 195 -10.81 -14.19 1.21
N LEU A 196 -11.33 -13.21 0.47
CA LEU A 196 -12.17 -12.16 1.07
C LEU A 196 -13.45 -12.78 1.66
N PRO A 197 -13.88 -12.35 2.85
CA PRO A 197 -15.11 -12.82 3.49
C PRO A 197 -16.38 -12.28 2.82
#